data_AF-A0AAU0Y5E8-F1
#
_entry.id   AF-A0AAU0Y5E8-F1
#
_cell.length_a   1.000
_cell.length_b   1.000
_cell.length_c   1.000
_cell.angle_alpha   90.00
_cell.angle_beta   90.00
_cell.angle_gamma   90.00
#
_symmetry.space_group_name_H-M   'P 1'
#
loop_
_entity.id
_entity.type
_entity.pdbx_description
1 polymer ?
#
loop_
_entity_poly.entity_id
_entity_poly.type
_entity_poly.pdbx_seq_one_letter_code
_entity_poly.pdbx_strand_id
1 'polypeptide(L)'
;MHKRKPRWRLPLTITAGALAAASVTAVPLLAQASAPDRQTAGRQQAFEQAAAEYDVPLSVLLGVAYHESAWEAHPGEHSTSGGYGPMHLTDVTPEMMAGGDAGAAGRGDLKEMSADPSLHTLQTAVKLTGLPAGKLRDNEVANIRGGAALLASYAKATTGHTPVDPGQWYAAVARYGGSKQERGAKAFADRVFATVKQGVGETTQDGQQVRLNAVADVRPATGQLAGLRLKATAAAETECPPTLDCAFVPAAAANGQVSNRPANDIRIDSIVIHDTESSYESAISSFQTPGGGSAHYVIRSSDGAVTQMVPTKDLSFHAGNYSTNMHSIGIEHEGYAASGGTWYTQVQYETSAELVAYLADRFDIPLDRQHIVGHDNVPGPNSSLVSGMHWDPGPSWDWERYMRLLHAPAKGVHGVGPIGSAVTITPSFTRNQQTVQVCPTDDPTGATPECAERRQPSNFVYLHTAPSRTAPLFGDQAIHTDGIGTNRVNDWGSTAQAGQQFVVAGRQGDWTAIWYSGTKVWFHNPYGRNTTPARGVTVVKAAGDSPAAVYGSSYPDKDEYPAGLSPSTQAPLSFYSVPAGQAYVATSEAAATDDYFPSSGSVVTGGKKMYTIQYNHRVGLVYESDVTAAP
;
A
#
# COMPACT_ATOMS: atom_id res chain seq x y z
N MET A 1 7.42 59.21 45.59
CA MET A 1 8.55 58.50 46.21
C MET A 1 9.02 57.42 45.23
N HIS A 2 9.84 57.71 44.22
CA HIS A 2 11.31 57.86 44.25
C HIS A 2 11.97 56.70 45.02
N LYS A 3 12.76 55.85 44.35
CA LYS A 3 14.15 56.19 43.98
C LYS A 3 14.59 55.72 42.58
N ARG A 4 15.30 56.65 41.92
CA ARG A 4 16.04 56.60 40.64
C ARG A 4 17.53 56.25 40.88
N LYS A 5 18.12 55.51 39.91
CA LYS A 5 19.42 55.70 39.16
C LYS A 5 20.75 55.86 39.95
N PRO A 6 21.97 55.59 39.39
CA PRO A 6 22.44 56.03 38.06
C PRO A 6 23.49 55.18 37.28
N ARG A 7 23.82 55.73 36.10
CA ARG A 7 24.81 55.35 35.06
C ARG A 7 26.24 55.82 35.40
N TRP A 8 27.24 55.34 34.64
CA TRP A 8 28.43 56.01 34.03
C TRP A 8 29.51 54.93 33.75
N ARG A 9 30.53 55.00 32.86
CA ARG A 9 30.98 55.72 31.65
C ARG A 9 32.25 54.95 31.15
N LEU A 10 32.63 55.08 29.87
CA LEU A 10 33.82 54.52 29.17
C LEU A 10 35.19 54.88 29.81
N PRO A 11 36.30 54.26 29.34
CA PRO A 11 37.21 55.01 28.44
C PRO A 11 37.76 54.25 27.22
N LEU A 12 38.08 55.02 26.18
CA LEU A 12 38.96 54.72 25.04
C LEU A 12 40.43 54.63 25.49
N THR A 13 41.22 53.77 24.83
CA THR A 13 42.63 54.04 24.53
C THR A 13 42.98 53.55 23.12
N ILE A 14 43.65 54.44 22.39
CA ILE A 14 44.17 54.34 21.02
C ILE A 14 45.60 53.80 21.08
N THR A 15 45.98 52.91 20.17
CA THR A 15 47.36 52.82 19.67
C THR A 15 47.36 52.42 18.19
N ALA A 16 48.06 53.25 17.41
CA ALA A 16 48.23 53.18 15.97
C ALA A 16 49.36 52.22 15.56
N GLY A 17 49.31 51.69 14.34
CA GLY A 17 50.39 50.89 13.76
C GLY A 17 50.22 50.54 12.28
N ALA A 18 50.58 51.50 11.42
CA ALA A 18 51.18 51.38 10.07
C ALA A 18 50.53 50.53 8.94
N LEU A 19 50.14 51.30 7.91
CA LEU A 19 50.01 51.03 6.48
C LEU A 19 50.97 50.00 5.85
N ALA A 20 50.42 49.15 4.96
CA ALA A 20 51.02 48.85 3.67
C ALA A 20 49.92 48.75 2.61
N ALA A 21 49.96 49.68 1.65
CA ALA A 21 49.05 49.77 0.52
C ALA A 21 49.50 48.82 -0.60
N ALA A 22 48.55 48.04 -1.13
CA ALA A 22 48.65 47.45 -2.47
C ALA A 22 47.32 47.72 -3.18
N SER A 23 47.35 48.72 -4.05
CA SER A 23 46.29 49.07 -4.99
C SER A 23 46.18 47.99 -6.07
N VAL A 24 45.04 47.30 -6.13
CA VAL A 24 44.62 46.51 -7.29
C VAL A 24 43.31 47.11 -7.82
N THR A 25 43.35 47.46 -9.09
CA THR A 25 42.30 48.04 -9.92
C THR A 25 41.00 47.25 -9.87
N ALA A 26 39.90 47.92 -9.52
CA ALA A 26 38.56 47.37 -9.68
C ALA A 26 38.14 47.41 -11.16
N VAL A 27 38.12 46.24 -11.80
CA VAL A 27 37.40 46.03 -13.06
C VAL A 27 35.94 45.77 -12.67
N PRO A 28 34.93 46.47 -13.26
CA PRO A 28 33.55 46.11 -13.01
C PRO A 28 33.29 44.78 -13.73
N LEU A 29 33.22 43.69 -12.97
CA LEU A 29 32.59 42.46 -13.43
C LEU A 29 31.12 42.78 -13.67
N LEU A 30 30.78 43.05 -14.93
CA LEU A 30 29.43 42.85 -15.43
C LEU A 30 29.12 41.37 -15.20
N ALA A 31 28.43 41.08 -14.10
CA ALA A 31 27.80 39.79 -13.90
C ALA A 31 26.83 39.60 -15.07
N GLN A 32 27.25 38.81 -16.06
CA GLN A 32 26.31 38.21 -16.99
C GLN A 32 25.40 37.35 -16.12
N ALA A 33 24.18 37.86 -15.91
CA ALA A 33 23.11 37.06 -15.37
C ALA A 33 22.87 35.94 -16.38
N SER A 34 23.47 34.78 -16.12
CA SER A 34 23.01 33.51 -16.67
C SER A 34 21.52 33.45 -16.35
N ALA A 35 20.68 33.46 -17.38
CA ALA A 35 19.26 33.19 -17.19
C ALA A 35 19.15 31.87 -16.41
N PRO A 36 18.34 31.79 -15.34
CA PRO A 36 18.13 30.53 -14.67
C PRO A 36 17.57 29.55 -15.69
N ASP A 37 18.16 28.35 -15.74
CA ASP A 37 17.67 27.24 -16.55
C ASP A 37 16.17 27.09 -16.31
N ARG A 38 15.36 27.30 -17.36
CA ARG A 38 13.89 27.21 -17.32
C ARG A 38 13.37 25.77 -17.11
N GLN A 39 14.21 24.83 -16.68
CA GLN A 39 13.93 23.41 -16.79
C GLN A 39 13.47 22.71 -15.51
N THR A 40 13.32 23.41 -14.39
CA THR A 40 12.54 22.92 -13.23
C THR A 40 11.82 24.08 -12.55
N ALA A 41 10.76 24.59 -13.19
CA ALA A 41 9.66 25.15 -12.41
C ALA A 41 9.16 24.01 -11.50
N GLY A 42 9.12 24.20 -10.17
CA GLY A 42 8.64 23.16 -9.25
C GLY A 42 7.24 22.66 -9.62
N ARG A 43 6.89 21.41 -9.29
CA ARG A 43 5.65 20.76 -9.75
C ARG A 43 4.39 21.61 -9.55
N GLN A 44 4.30 22.32 -8.43
CA GLN A 44 3.24 23.30 -8.16
C GLN A 44 3.11 24.38 -9.25
N GLN A 45 4.23 24.96 -9.67
CA GLN A 45 4.28 26.00 -10.70
C GLN A 45 3.93 25.43 -12.09
N ALA A 46 4.28 24.18 -12.38
CA ALA A 46 3.88 23.52 -13.62
C ALA A 46 2.35 23.38 -13.71
N PHE A 47 1.68 23.02 -12.60
CA PHE A 47 0.22 23.02 -12.51
C PHE A 47 -0.38 24.43 -12.70
N GLU A 48 0.18 25.45 -12.05
CA GLU A 48 -0.27 26.83 -12.20
C GLU A 48 -0.19 27.32 -13.66
N GLN A 49 0.93 27.03 -14.33
CA GLN A 49 1.13 27.40 -15.74
C GLN A 49 0.17 26.66 -16.67
N ALA A 50 0.00 25.35 -16.50
CA ALA A 50 -0.90 24.56 -17.34
C ALA A 50 -2.36 24.92 -17.12
N ALA A 51 -2.77 25.17 -15.87
CA ALA A 51 -4.11 25.66 -15.54
C ALA A 51 -4.43 26.98 -16.26
N ALA A 52 -3.49 27.93 -16.24
CA ALA A 52 -3.62 29.20 -16.94
C ALA A 52 -3.58 29.05 -18.48
N GLU A 53 -2.76 28.15 -19.01
CA GLU A 53 -2.63 27.94 -20.46
C GLU A 53 -3.91 27.35 -21.08
N TYR A 54 -4.62 26.47 -20.37
CA TYR A 54 -5.76 25.72 -20.88
C TYR A 54 -7.11 26.17 -20.29
N ASP A 55 -7.15 27.30 -19.58
CA ASP A 55 -8.34 27.83 -18.91
C ASP A 55 -9.01 26.80 -17.99
N VAL A 56 -8.22 26.03 -17.25
CA VAL A 56 -8.69 25.05 -16.26
C VAL A 56 -8.54 25.68 -14.87
N PRO A 57 -9.56 25.65 -14.00
CA PRO A 57 -9.38 26.03 -12.60
C PRO A 57 -8.28 25.20 -11.95
N LEU A 58 -7.26 25.86 -11.39
CA LEU A 58 -6.11 25.20 -10.78
C LEU A 58 -6.53 24.16 -9.72
N SER A 59 -7.60 24.45 -8.97
CA SER A 59 -8.12 23.52 -7.98
C SER A 59 -8.62 22.21 -8.57
N VAL A 60 -9.31 22.27 -9.72
CA VAL A 60 -9.81 21.09 -10.43
C VAL A 60 -8.64 20.31 -11.03
N LEU A 61 -7.67 20.98 -11.65
CA LEU A 61 -6.50 20.31 -12.23
C LEU A 61 -5.67 19.57 -11.17
N LEU A 62 -5.36 20.25 -10.07
CA LEU A 62 -4.66 19.64 -8.93
C LEU A 62 -5.48 18.51 -8.30
N GLY A 63 -6.80 18.69 -8.17
CA GLY A 63 -7.70 17.66 -7.63
C GLY A 63 -7.70 16.39 -8.49
N VAL A 64 -7.84 16.51 -9.81
CA VAL A 64 -7.75 15.37 -10.73
C VAL A 64 -6.40 14.68 -10.61
N ALA A 65 -5.30 15.43 -10.74
CA ALA A 65 -3.95 14.88 -10.65
C ALA A 65 -3.66 14.17 -9.31
N TYR A 66 -4.25 14.66 -8.22
CA TYR A 66 -4.14 14.02 -6.91
C TYR A 66 -4.80 12.64 -6.92
N HIS A 67 -6.03 12.53 -7.44
CA HIS A 67 -6.76 11.25 -7.46
C HIS A 67 -6.27 10.27 -8.53
N GLU A 68 -5.55 10.74 -9.54
CA GLU A 68 -4.90 9.90 -10.55
C GLU A 68 -3.58 9.30 -10.04
N SER A 69 -2.68 10.13 -9.48
CA SER A 69 -1.32 9.70 -9.18
C SER A 69 -0.76 10.16 -7.82
N ALA A 70 -1.57 10.81 -6.98
CA ALA A 70 -1.08 11.55 -5.81
C ALA A 70 -0.01 12.60 -6.17
N TRP A 71 -0.08 13.14 -7.39
CA TRP A 71 0.93 14.02 -8.00
C TRP A 71 2.30 13.39 -8.25
N GLU A 72 2.43 12.07 -8.21
CA GLU A 72 3.68 11.38 -8.53
C GLU A 72 3.94 11.37 -10.05
N ALA A 73 5.22 11.48 -10.43
CA ALA A 73 5.63 11.76 -11.82
C ALA A 73 6.24 10.57 -12.58
N HIS A 74 6.90 9.63 -11.90
CA HIS A 74 7.48 8.39 -12.44
C HIS A 74 7.90 8.45 -13.94
N PRO A 75 8.92 9.26 -14.30
CA PRO A 75 9.19 9.61 -15.70
C PRO A 75 9.58 8.38 -16.52
N GLY A 76 8.87 8.15 -17.63
CA GLY A 76 9.09 7.04 -18.55
C GLY A 76 8.54 5.70 -18.08
N GLU A 77 8.09 5.60 -16.83
CA GLU A 77 7.42 4.41 -16.28
C GLU A 77 5.90 4.59 -16.37
N HIS A 78 5.18 3.49 -16.57
CA HIS A 78 3.72 3.48 -16.61
C HIS A 78 3.14 2.69 -15.45
N SER A 79 1.91 3.01 -15.05
CA SER A 79 1.13 2.18 -14.13
C SER A 79 0.69 0.84 -14.78
N THR A 80 0.09 -0.06 -14.00
CA THR A 80 -0.50 -1.32 -14.52
C THR A 80 -1.57 -1.06 -15.58
N SER A 81 -2.28 0.06 -15.46
CA SER A 81 -3.26 0.54 -16.42
C SER A 81 -2.66 1.34 -17.60
N GLY A 82 -1.32 1.40 -17.70
CA GLY A 82 -0.60 2.09 -18.77
C GLY A 82 -0.59 3.61 -18.70
N GLY A 83 -0.84 4.20 -17.53
CA GLY A 83 -0.85 5.66 -17.31
C GLY A 83 0.53 6.21 -17.00
N TYR A 84 0.87 7.38 -17.56
CA TYR A 84 2.15 8.06 -17.36
C TYR A 84 1.99 9.41 -16.64
N GLY A 85 2.94 9.73 -15.76
CA GLY A 85 3.10 11.06 -15.16
C GLY A 85 1.99 11.51 -14.20
N PRO A 86 2.06 12.77 -13.70
CA PRO A 86 1.14 13.28 -12.69
C PRO A 86 -0.33 13.35 -13.11
N MET A 87 -0.60 13.29 -14.42
CA MET A 87 -1.95 13.31 -14.97
C MET A 87 -2.42 11.94 -15.45
N HIS A 88 -1.62 10.88 -15.24
CA HIS A 88 -1.93 9.50 -15.63
C HIS A 88 -2.44 9.39 -17.08
N LEU A 89 -1.68 9.97 -18.01
CA LEU A 89 -2.03 9.88 -19.43
C LEU A 89 -1.76 8.46 -19.93
N THR A 90 -2.83 7.72 -20.20
CA THR A 90 -2.80 6.32 -20.64
C THR A 90 -2.32 6.14 -22.09
N ASP A 91 -1.47 5.15 -22.31
CA ASP A 91 -1.08 4.68 -23.64
C ASP A 91 -0.75 3.18 -23.62
N VAL A 92 -1.79 2.34 -23.57
CA VAL A 92 -1.65 0.88 -23.43
C VAL A 92 -1.21 0.24 -24.74
N THR A 93 -0.21 -0.64 -24.70
CA THR A 93 0.22 -1.44 -25.87
C THR A 93 -0.20 -2.91 -25.72
N PRO A 94 -0.27 -3.68 -26.83
CA PRO A 94 -0.52 -5.12 -26.77
C PRO A 94 0.46 -5.87 -25.87
N GLU A 95 1.74 -5.45 -25.85
CA GLU A 95 2.79 -6.06 -25.04
C GLU A 95 2.51 -5.90 -23.54
N MET A 96 2.00 -4.72 -23.13
CA MET A 96 1.63 -4.46 -21.73
C MET A 96 0.50 -5.36 -21.25
N MET A 97 -0.42 -5.76 -22.14
CA MET A 97 -1.49 -6.71 -21.83
C MET A 97 -1.06 -8.18 -21.98
N ALA A 98 0.09 -8.44 -22.60
CA ALA A 98 0.60 -9.78 -22.88
C ALA A 98 1.58 -10.31 -21.81
N GLY A 99 2.14 -9.46 -20.94
CA GLY A 99 3.08 -9.86 -19.89
C GLY A 99 2.44 -10.72 -18.78
N GLY A 100 3.20 -11.67 -18.22
CA GLY A 100 2.75 -12.61 -17.18
C GLY A 100 2.72 -14.09 -17.62
N ASP A 101 2.94 -15.03 -16.68
CA ASP A 101 2.67 -16.47 -16.85
C ASP A 101 1.17 -16.75 -17.14
N ALA A 102 0.30 -15.78 -16.84
CA ALA A 102 -1.11 -15.70 -17.24
C ALA A 102 -1.42 -14.42 -18.04
N GLY A 103 -0.40 -13.78 -18.63
CA GLY A 103 -0.59 -12.73 -19.62
C GLY A 103 -1.41 -13.27 -20.79
N ALA A 104 -2.04 -12.40 -21.56
CA ALA A 104 -2.75 -12.80 -22.77
C ALA A 104 -1.81 -13.30 -23.90
N ALA A 105 -0.61 -13.78 -23.58
CA ALA A 105 0.35 -14.32 -24.52
C ALA A 105 -0.31 -15.39 -25.41
N GLY A 106 -0.42 -15.09 -26.71
CA GLY A 106 -1.09 -15.96 -27.69
C GLY A 106 -2.58 -15.68 -27.94
N ARG A 107 -3.20 -14.73 -27.23
CA ARG A 107 -4.56 -14.25 -27.56
C ARG A 107 -4.54 -13.40 -28.83
N GLY A 108 -5.31 -13.81 -29.84
CA GLY A 108 -5.39 -13.13 -31.13
C GLY A 108 -6.13 -11.79 -31.10
N ASP A 109 -6.88 -11.51 -30.02
CA ASP A 109 -7.70 -10.30 -29.82
C ASP A 109 -6.99 -9.20 -29.02
N LEU A 110 -5.77 -9.45 -28.52
CA LEU A 110 -4.95 -8.47 -27.79
C LEU A 110 -4.85 -7.11 -28.49
N LYS A 111 -4.61 -7.14 -29.80
CA LYS A 111 -4.48 -5.92 -30.61
C LYS A 111 -5.80 -5.14 -30.71
N GLU A 112 -6.93 -5.85 -30.72
CA GLU A 112 -8.27 -5.25 -30.75
C GLU A 112 -8.62 -4.66 -29.37
N MET A 113 -8.33 -5.38 -28.29
CA MET A 113 -8.52 -4.88 -26.92
C MET A 113 -7.69 -3.62 -26.66
N SER A 114 -6.43 -3.58 -27.11
CA SER A 114 -5.55 -2.43 -26.87
C SER A 114 -6.02 -1.21 -27.65
N ALA A 115 -6.75 -1.40 -28.74
CA ALA A 115 -7.15 -0.31 -29.63
C ALA A 115 -8.31 0.54 -29.07
N ASP A 116 -8.86 0.20 -27.91
CA ASP A 116 -9.90 1.01 -27.27
C ASP A 116 -9.38 2.44 -27.04
N PRO A 117 -10.02 3.49 -27.62
CA PRO A 117 -9.56 4.86 -27.48
C PRO A 117 -9.47 5.36 -26.03
N SER A 118 -10.22 4.75 -25.09
CA SER A 118 -10.14 5.08 -23.66
C SER A 118 -8.80 4.70 -23.03
N LEU A 119 -8.03 3.81 -23.65
CA LEU A 119 -6.70 3.39 -23.20
C LEU A 119 -5.55 4.26 -23.77
N HIS A 120 -5.87 5.27 -24.60
CA HIS A 120 -4.90 6.09 -25.33
C HIS A 120 -5.12 7.61 -25.12
N THR A 121 -5.36 8.02 -23.88
CA THR A 121 -5.55 9.45 -23.54
C THR A 121 -4.28 10.27 -23.81
N LEU A 122 -3.09 9.67 -23.73
CA LEU A 122 -1.82 10.31 -24.10
C LEU A 122 -1.79 10.72 -25.56
N GLN A 123 -2.30 9.88 -26.48
CA GLN A 123 -2.36 10.21 -27.91
C GLN A 123 -3.35 11.34 -28.21
N THR A 124 -4.39 11.47 -27.38
CA THR A 124 -5.29 12.63 -27.42
C THR A 124 -4.56 13.88 -26.94
N ALA A 125 -3.79 13.79 -25.85
CA ALA A 125 -2.96 14.89 -25.36
C ALA A 125 -1.88 15.34 -26.38
N VAL A 126 -1.28 14.41 -27.14
CA VAL A 126 -0.38 14.73 -28.28
C VAL A 126 -1.09 15.65 -29.27
N LYS A 127 -2.31 15.31 -29.68
CA LYS A 127 -3.09 16.11 -30.65
C LYS A 127 -3.48 17.47 -30.10
N LEU A 128 -3.83 17.55 -28.82
CA LEU A 128 -4.28 18.79 -28.17
C LEU A 128 -3.14 19.78 -27.91
N THR A 129 -1.94 19.27 -27.60
CA THR A 129 -0.78 20.11 -27.22
C THR A 129 0.23 20.31 -28.35
N GLY A 130 0.25 19.43 -29.36
CA GLY A 130 1.31 19.35 -30.38
C GLY A 130 2.64 18.79 -29.85
N LEU A 131 2.68 18.27 -28.63
CA LEU A 131 3.89 17.70 -28.03
C LEU A 131 4.11 16.24 -28.48
N PRO A 132 5.36 15.80 -28.69
CA PRO A 132 5.65 14.39 -28.99
C PRO A 132 5.26 13.45 -27.84
N ALA A 133 4.80 12.24 -28.17
CA ALA A 133 4.38 11.24 -27.18
C ALA A 133 5.45 10.93 -26.13
N GLY A 134 6.71 10.70 -26.55
CA GLY A 134 7.82 10.45 -25.61
C GLY A 134 8.00 11.60 -24.61
N LYS A 135 7.79 12.85 -25.03
CA LYS A 135 7.88 13.99 -24.12
C LYS A 135 6.76 13.99 -23.07
N LEU A 136 5.56 13.55 -23.42
CA LEU A 136 4.44 13.41 -22.47
C LEU A 136 4.64 12.24 -21.48
N ARG A 137 5.43 11.22 -21.85
CA ARG A 137 5.79 10.09 -20.97
C ARG A 137 6.93 10.44 -20.02
N ASP A 138 7.94 11.14 -20.53
CA ASP A 138 9.22 11.29 -19.82
C ASP A 138 9.35 12.61 -19.05
N ASN A 139 8.48 13.60 -19.32
CA ASN A 139 8.58 14.93 -18.73
C ASN A 139 7.29 15.35 -18.00
N GLU A 140 7.39 15.56 -16.70
CA GLU A 140 6.24 15.90 -15.85
C GLU A 140 5.53 17.20 -16.26
N VAL A 141 6.28 18.23 -16.67
CA VAL A 141 5.68 19.52 -17.09
C VAL A 141 4.88 19.34 -18.37
N ALA A 142 5.41 18.58 -19.34
CA ALA A 142 4.71 18.22 -20.56
C ALA A 142 3.46 17.39 -20.24
N ASN A 143 3.58 16.41 -19.35
CA ASN A 143 2.47 15.56 -18.91
C ASN A 143 1.33 16.37 -18.26
N ILE A 144 1.68 17.29 -17.34
CA ILE A 144 0.73 18.21 -16.69
C ILE A 144 0.01 19.08 -17.73
N ARG A 145 0.74 19.64 -18.71
CA ARG A 145 0.13 20.38 -19.84
C ARG A 145 -0.81 19.49 -20.67
N GLY A 146 -0.40 18.25 -20.95
CA GLY A 146 -1.21 17.26 -21.66
C GLY A 146 -2.53 16.94 -20.95
N GLY A 147 -2.48 16.69 -19.64
CA GLY A 147 -3.68 16.44 -18.83
C GLY A 147 -4.58 17.66 -18.70
N ALA A 148 -4.02 18.85 -18.53
CA ALA A 148 -4.79 20.11 -18.53
C ALA A 148 -5.52 20.33 -19.87
N ALA A 149 -4.84 20.10 -20.99
CA ALA A 149 -5.43 20.18 -22.32
C ALA A 149 -6.57 19.16 -22.51
N LEU A 150 -6.35 17.93 -22.06
CA LEU A 150 -7.34 16.85 -22.12
C LEU A 150 -8.58 17.20 -21.30
N LEU A 151 -8.40 17.63 -20.06
CA LEU A 151 -9.49 18.01 -19.16
C LEU A 151 -10.28 19.21 -19.71
N ALA A 152 -9.60 20.22 -20.26
CA ALA A 152 -10.24 21.35 -20.93
C ALA A 152 -11.06 20.89 -22.16
N SER A 153 -10.59 19.89 -22.91
CA SER A 153 -11.34 19.32 -24.02
C SER A 153 -12.63 18.64 -23.54
N TYR A 154 -12.60 17.97 -22.40
CA TYR A 154 -13.78 17.33 -21.81
C TYR A 154 -14.78 18.36 -21.26
N ALA A 155 -14.31 19.45 -20.66
CA ALA A 155 -15.17 20.56 -20.26
C ALA A 155 -15.88 21.20 -21.45
N LYS A 156 -15.16 21.45 -22.56
CA LYS A 156 -15.76 21.95 -23.80
C LYS A 156 -16.79 20.99 -24.38
N ALA A 157 -16.51 19.69 -24.36
CA ALA A 157 -17.43 18.67 -24.86
C ALA A 157 -18.72 18.55 -24.02
N THR A 158 -18.66 18.86 -22.72
CA THR A 158 -19.80 18.70 -21.79
C THR A 158 -20.57 19.99 -21.55
N THR A 159 -19.92 21.16 -21.63
CA THR A 159 -20.51 22.47 -21.31
C THR A 159 -20.48 23.46 -22.49
N GLY A 160 -19.84 23.11 -23.60
CA GLY A 160 -19.65 23.96 -24.79
C GLY A 160 -18.52 24.99 -24.67
N HIS A 161 -17.92 25.17 -23.50
CA HIS A 161 -16.82 26.10 -23.24
C HIS A 161 -15.95 25.60 -22.07
N THR A 162 -15.00 26.40 -21.60
CA THR A 162 -14.25 26.16 -20.35
C THR A 162 -14.81 27.08 -19.25
N PRO A 163 -15.60 26.55 -18.30
CA PRO A 163 -16.19 27.36 -17.24
C PRO A 163 -15.13 27.91 -16.28
N VAL A 164 -15.31 29.14 -15.79
CA VAL A 164 -14.47 29.70 -14.72
C VAL A 164 -14.80 29.09 -13.36
N ASP A 165 -16.07 28.77 -13.12
CA ASP A 165 -16.53 28.13 -11.88
C ASP A 165 -16.07 26.67 -11.82
N PRO A 166 -15.24 26.27 -10.82
CA PRO A 166 -14.78 24.90 -10.68
C PRO A 166 -15.94 23.91 -10.51
N GLY A 167 -17.07 24.32 -9.94
CA GLY A 167 -18.25 23.46 -9.77
C GLY A 167 -18.84 22.95 -11.08
N GLN A 168 -18.64 23.67 -12.19
CA GLN A 168 -19.14 23.30 -13.51
C GLN A 168 -18.26 22.28 -14.26
N TRP A 169 -17.18 21.80 -13.65
CA TRP A 169 -16.27 20.81 -14.26
C TRP A 169 -16.64 19.36 -13.91
N TYR A 170 -17.73 19.11 -13.18
CA TYR A 170 -18.06 17.79 -12.63
C TYR A 170 -18.12 16.68 -13.69
N ALA A 171 -18.80 16.89 -14.81
CA ALA A 171 -18.84 15.87 -15.88
C ALA A 171 -17.50 15.69 -16.60
N ALA A 172 -16.68 16.75 -16.70
CA ALA A 172 -15.35 16.65 -17.30
C ALA A 172 -14.41 15.81 -16.41
N VAL A 173 -14.48 16.02 -15.09
CA VAL A 173 -13.76 15.23 -14.08
C VAL A 173 -14.24 13.79 -14.07
N ALA A 174 -15.56 13.55 -14.06
CA ALA A 174 -16.12 12.20 -14.10
C ALA A 174 -15.69 11.42 -15.36
N ARG A 175 -15.63 12.11 -16.51
CA ARG A 175 -15.12 11.53 -17.77
C ARG A 175 -13.61 11.27 -17.72
N TYR A 176 -12.85 12.09 -16.99
CA TYR A 176 -11.40 11.94 -16.88
C TYR A 176 -11.02 10.61 -16.24
N GLY A 177 -11.71 10.21 -15.15
CA GLY A 177 -11.47 8.95 -14.45
C GLY A 177 -11.79 7.67 -15.24
N GLY A 178 -12.17 7.76 -16.52
CA GLY A 178 -12.17 6.62 -17.45
C GLY A 178 -13.30 5.59 -17.31
N SER A 179 -14.06 5.59 -16.21
CA SER A 179 -15.11 4.60 -15.99
C SER A 179 -16.24 4.72 -17.02
N LYS A 180 -16.67 3.56 -17.56
CA LYS A 180 -17.81 3.44 -18.47
C LYS A 180 -19.15 3.33 -17.73
N GLN A 181 -19.09 3.17 -16.41
CA GLN A 181 -20.23 2.99 -15.52
C GLN A 181 -20.53 4.30 -14.78
N GLU A 182 -21.81 4.62 -14.63
CA GLU A 182 -22.23 5.88 -13.99
C GLU A 182 -21.73 5.97 -12.54
N ARG A 183 -21.80 4.87 -11.77
CA ARG A 183 -21.34 4.87 -10.37
C ARG A 183 -19.84 5.13 -10.25
N GLY A 184 -19.01 4.46 -11.06
CA GLY A 184 -17.56 4.63 -11.01
C GLY A 184 -17.12 6.05 -11.37
N ALA A 185 -17.68 6.59 -12.45
CA ALA A 185 -17.40 7.97 -12.88
C ALA A 185 -17.85 9.00 -11.82
N LYS A 186 -19.02 8.77 -11.20
CA LYS A 186 -19.52 9.59 -10.10
C LYS A 186 -18.60 9.53 -8.88
N ALA A 187 -18.16 8.33 -8.49
CA ALA A 187 -17.30 8.12 -7.33
C ALA A 187 -15.98 8.88 -7.47
N PHE A 188 -15.32 8.78 -8.63
CA PHE A 188 -14.11 9.52 -8.91
C PHE A 188 -14.33 11.04 -8.81
N ALA A 189 -15.39 11.56 -9.43
CA ALA A 189 -15.70 12.99 -9.36
C ALA A 189 -16.05 13.46 -7.94
N ASP A 190 -16.81 12.68 -7.17
CA ASP A 190 -17.13 12.99 -5.78
C ASP A 190 -15.86 13.09 -4.93
N ARG A 191 -14.90 12.17 -5.08
CA ARG A 191 -13.62 12.22 -4.38
C ARG A 191 -12.81 13.47 -4.75
N VAL A 192 -12.68 13.76 -6.05
CA VAL A 192 -12.00 14.98 -6.53
C VAL A 192 -12.63 16.23 -5.92
N PHE A 193 -13.94 16.37 -5.94
CA PHE A 193 -14.61 17.56 -5.41
C PHE A 193 -14.62 17.62 -3.88
N ALA A 194 -14.59 16.49 -3.18
CA ALA A 194 -14.36 16.46 -1.74
C ALA A 194 -12.98 17.01 -1.39
N THR A 195 -11.95 16.58 -2.12
CA THR A 195 -10.56 17.06 -1.97
C THR A 195 -10.42 18.52 -2.37
N VAL A 196 -11.07 18.98 -3.44
CA VAL A 196 -11.14 20.41 -3.80
C VAL A 196 -11.77 21.25 -2.68
N LYS A 197 -12.84 20.74 -2.07
CA LYS A 197 -13.53 21.45 -0.99
C LYS A 197 -12.68 21.55 0.28
N GLN A 198 -11.94 20.51 0.62
CA GLN A 198 -11.15 20.42 1.85
C GLN A 198 -9.73 20.97 1.71
N GLY A 199 -9.17 20.91 0.51
CA GLY A 199 -7.74 21.11 0.26
C GLY A 199 -6.89 19.92 0.72
N VAL A 200 -5.70 19.78 0.15
CA VAL A 200 -4.71 18.76 0.52
C VAL A 200 -3.31 19.25 0.21
N GLY A 201 -2.30 18.81 0.95
CA GLY A 201 -0.90 19.11 0.67
C GLY A 201 -0.03 17.92 1.00
N GLU A 202 0.85 17.55 0.06
CA GLU A 202 1.71 16.37 0.15
C GLU A 202 3.14 16.72 -0.24
N THR A 203 4.07 15.88 0.22
CA THR A 203 5.44 15.84 -0.30
C THR A 203 5.60 14.57 -1.11
N THR A 204 5.84 14.72 -2.40
CA THR A 204 5.94 13.61 -3.35
C THR A 204 7.21 12.80 -3.14
N GLN A 205 7.32 11.64 -3.80
CA GLN A 205 8.45 10.73 -3.61
C GLN A 205 9.81 11.37 -3.93
N ASP A 206 9.84 12.26 -4.90
CA ASP A 206 11.01 13.03 -5.32
C ASP A 206 11.19 14.35 -4.54
N GLY A 207 10.39 14.59 -3.50
CA GLY A 207 10.56 15.70 -2.56
C GLY A 207 9.89 17.01 -2.99
N GLN A 208 9.07 17.02 -4.04
CA GLN A 208 8.30 18.20 -4.42
C GLN A 208 7.17 18.44 -3.40
N GLN A 209 6.97 19.69 -3.02
CA GLN A 209 5.81 20.08 -2.22
C GLN A 209 4.72 20.56 -3.16
N VAL A 210 3.55 19.91 -3.10
CA VAL A 210 2.38 20.27 -3.90
C VAL A 210 1.21 20.49 -2.95
N ARG A 211 0.42 21.54 -3.22
CA ARG A 211 -0.70 21.94 -2.37
C ARG A 211 -1.90 22.38 -3.20
N LEU A 212 -3.02 21.74 -2.94
CA LEU A 212 -4.35 22.18 -3.31
C LEU A 212 -4.96 22.97 -2.16
N ASN A 213 -5.19 24.27 -2.37
CA ASN A 213 -5.92 25.09 -1.40
C ASN A 213 -7.42 24.76 -1.44
N ALA A 214 -8.04 24.75 -0.27
CA ALA A 214 -9.47 24.49 -0.11
C ALA A 214 -10.32 25.54 -0.85
N VAL A 215 -11.32 25.06 -1.60
CA VAL A 215 -12.39 25.87 -2.20
C VAL A 215 -13.70 25.50 -1.51
N ALA A 216 -13.87 25.99 -0.28
CA ALA A 216 -14.92 25.51 0.63
C ALA A 216 -16.37 25.70 0.12
N ASP A 217 -16.58 26.68 -0.76
CA ASP A 217 -17.86 27.05 -1.36
C ASP A 217 -18.12 26.39 -2.72
N VAL A 218 -17.24 25.50 -3.20
CA VAL A 218 -17.45 24.77 -4.45
C VAL A 218 -18.77 24.00 -4.41
N ARG A 219 -19.57 24.14 -5.47
CA ARG A 219 -20.85 23.44 -5.65
C ARG A 219 -20.78 22.58 -6.92
N PRO A 220 -20.43 21.27 -6.79
CA PRO A 220 -20.29 20.41 -7.94
C PRO A 220 -21.63 20.26 -8.67
N ALA A 221 -21.64 20.49 -9.99
CA ALA A 221 -22.82 20.39 -10.83
C ALA A 221 -23.11 18.91 -11.19
N THR A 222 -23.48 18.11 -10.19
CA THR A 222 -23.65 16.65 -10.32
C THR A 222 -24.66 16.23 -11.40
N GLY A 223 -25.66 17.07 -11.68
CA GLY A 223 -26.62 16.84 -12.76
C GLY A 223 -26.02 16.79 -14.17
N GLN A 224 -24.80 17.30 -14.38
CA GLN A 224 -24.09 17.20 -15.66
C GLN A 224 -23.75 15.76 -16.04
N LEU A 225 -23.72 14.83 -15.07
CA LEU A 225 -23.37 13.42 -15.31
C LEU A 225 -24.31 12.76 -16.32
N ALA A 226 -25.59 13.13 -16.32
CA ALA A 226 -26.58 12.64 -17.29
C ALA A 226 -26.17 12.93 -18.75
N GLY A 227 -25.37 13.97 -18.99
CA GLY A 227 -24.86 14.32 -20.32
C GLY A 227 -23.81 13.35 -20.86
N LEU A 228 -23.16 12.55 -20.00
CA LEU A 228 -22.15 11.57 -20.41
C LEU A 228 -22.75 10.28 -20.97
N ARG A 229 -24.04 10.01 -20.71
CA ARG A 229 -24.76 8.79 -21.15
C ARG A 229 -24.02 7.50 -20.79
N LEU A 230 -23.47 7.45 -19.58
CA LEU A 230 -22.78 6.28 -19.05
C LEU A 230 -23.77 5.13 -18.83
N LYS A 231 -23.24 3.91 -18.75
CA LYS A 231 -24.05 2.74 -18.45
C LYS A 231 -24.51 2.77 -16.99
N ALA A 232 -25.79 2.53 -16.76
CA ALA A 232 -26.28 2.33 -15.41
C ALA A 232 -25.65 1.06 -14.81
N THR A 233 -25.07 1.17 -13.61
CA THR A 233 -24.62 0.00 -12.86
C THR A 233 -25.87 -0.74 -12.37
N ALA A 234 -26.05 -2.00 -12.80
CA ALA A 234 -27.10 -2.85 -12.24
C ALA A 234 -26.90 -2.97 -10.73
N ALA A 235 -27.98 -2.88 -9.95
CA ALA A 235 -27.90 -3.22 -8.53
C ALA A 235 -27.72 -4.75 -8.43
N ALA A 236 -26.48 -5.22 -8.48
CA ALA A 236 -26.16 -6.53 -7.97
C ALA A 236 -26.27 -6.48 -6.43
N GLU A 237 -26.67 -7.58 -5.80
CA GLU A 237 -26.62 -7.76 -4.34
C GLU A 237 -25.16 -7.92 -3.88
N THR A 238 -24.31 -6.94 -4.21
CA THR A 238 -22.90 -6.91 -3.80
C THR A 238 -22.77 -6.37 -2.39
N GLU A 239 -21.83 -6.93 -1.65
CA GLU A 239 -21.51 -6.59 -0.27
C GLU A 239 -20.44 -5.49 -0.21
N CYS A 240 -20.75 -4.33 -0.78
CA CYS A 240 -19.80 -3.23 -0.88
C CYS A 240 -20.49 -1.86 -0.64
N PRO A 241 -19.73 -0.78 -0.42
CA PRO A 241 -20.27 0.57 -0.37
C PRO A 241 -21.09 0.94 -1.62
N PRO A 242 -22.25 1.59 -1.49
CA PRO A 242 -23.09 1.99 -2.64
C PRO A 242 -22.43 3.04 -3.55
N THR A 243 -21.37 3.67 -3.05
CA THR A 243 -20.52 4.65 -3.71
C THR A 243 -19.47 4.01 -4.62
N LEU A 244 -19.19 2.72 -4.49
CA LEU A 244 -18.25 2.01 -5.35
C LEU A 244 -18.96 1.37 -6.57
N ASP A 245 -18.21 1.22 -7.66
CA ASP A 245 -18.66 0.48 -8.84
C ASP A 245 -18.40 -1.01 -8.66
N CYS A 246 -19.34 -1.67 -7.98
CA CYS A 246 -19.25 -3.09 -7.71
C CYS A 246 -20.09 -3.92 -8.68
N ALA A 247 -19.51 -5.02 -9.13
CA ALA A 247 -20.18 -6.09 -9.83
C ALA A 247 -19.99 -7.41 -9.07
N PHE A 248 -20.91 -8.36 -9.28
CA PHE A 248 -20.73 -9.73 -8.81
C PHE A 248 -20.44 -10.65 -10.00
N VAL A 249 -19.29 -11.32 -9.98
CA VAL A 249 -18.89 -12.33 -10.96
C VAL A 249 -18.37 -13.54 -10.20
N PRO A 250 -19.12 -14.65 -10.11
CA PRO A 250 -18.77 -15.73 -9.21
C PRO A 250 -17.45 -16.40 -9.60
N ALA A 251 -16.64 -16.73 -8.59
CA ALA A 251 -15.53 -17.69 -8.74
C ALA A 251 -16.07 -19.12 -8.99
N ALA A 252 -15.19 -20.03 -9.40
CA ALA A 252 -15.52 -21.44 -9.47
C ALA A 252 -15.92 -21.97 -8.08
N ALA A 253 -17.03 -22.71 -8.00
CA ALA A 253 -17.49 -23.27 -6.72
C ALA A 253 -16.46 -24.20 -6.04
N ALA A 254 -15.50 -24.74 -6.79
CA ALA A 254 -14.41 -25.57 -6.28
C ALA A 254 -13.28 -24.78 -5.61
N ASN A 255 -13.23 -23.46 -5.80
CA ASN A 255 -12.16 -22.58 -5.29
C ASN A 255 -12.56 -21.88 -3.99
N GLY A 256 -13.66 -22.30 -3.39
CA GLY A 256 -14.13 -21.81 -2.10
C GLY A 256 -15.04 -22.82 -1.45
N GLN A 257 -15.76 -22.37 -0.42
CA GLN A 257 -16.60 -23.25 0.36
C GLN A 257 -17.82 -22.52 0.90
N VAL A 258 -18.99 -23.10 0.67
CA VAL A 258 -20.25 -22.57 1.20
C VAL A 258 -20.21 -22.62 2.72
N SER A 259 -20.60 -21.51 3.34
CA SER A 259 -20.70 -21.32 4.77
C SER A 259 -21.77 -20.28 5.09
N ASN A 260 -21.81 -19.86 6.35
CA ASN A 260 -22.76 -18.86 6.83
C ASN A 260 -22.10 -17.94 7.87
N ARG A 261 -20.85 -17.54 7.63
CA ARG A 261 -20.10 -16.66 8.55
C ARG A 261 -20.71 -15.26 8.60
N PRO A 262 -20.74 -14.57 9.75
CA PRO A 262 -20.40 -15.06 11.09
C PRO A 262 -21.57 -15.74 11.82
N ALA A 263 -22.70 -15.98 11.15
CA ALA A 263 -23.91 -16.55 11.77
C ALA A 263 -23.77 -18.03 12.20
N ASN A 264 -22.69 -18.71 11.83
CA ASN A 264 -22.29 -20.03 12.34
C ASN A 264 -21.16 -19.95 13.38
N ASP A 265 -20.98 -18.80 14.02
CA ASP A 265 -19.99 -18.54 15.09
C ASP A 265 -18.51 -18.51 14.67
N ILE A 266 -18.20 -18.72 13.38
CA ILE A 266 -16.87 -18.44 12.83
C ILE A 266 -16.75 -16.92 12.63
N ARG A 267 -15.89 -16.28 13.42
CA ARG A 267 -15.65 -14.83 13.31
C ARG A 267 -14.84 -14.50 12.06
N ILE A 268 -15.16 -13.37 11.46
CA ILE A 268 -14.33 -12.75 10.42
C ILE A 268 -13.59 -11.61 11.10
N ASP A 269 -12.31 -11.78 11.36
CA ASP A 269 -11.51 -10.88 12.20
C ASP A 269 -10.35 -10.21 11.46
N SER A 270 -10.16 -10.56 10.19
CA SER A 270 -9.04 -10.04 9.41
C SER A 270 -9.39 -9.84 7.94
N ILE A 271 -8.65 -8.94 7.31
CA ILE A 271 -8.70 -8.71 5.86
C ILE A 271 -7.28 -8.91 5.34
N VAL A 272 -7.15 -9.78 4.34
CA VAL A 272 -5.86 -10.05 3.68
C VAL A 272 -5.82 -9.28 2.37
N ILE A 273 -4.83 -8.41 2.25
CA ILE A 273 -4.50 -7.63 1.06
C ILE A 273 -3.54 -8.45 0.21
N HIS A 274 -3.91 -8.63 -1.05
CA HIS A 274 -3.14 -9.33 -2.06
C HIS A 274 -2.86 -8.41 -3.23
N ASP A 275 -1.86 -8.78 -4.02
CA ASP A 275 -1.80 -8.38 -5.43
C ASP A 275 -1.93 -9.60 -6.34
N THR A 276 -2.48 -9.37 -7.53
CA THR A 276 -2.93 -10.47 -8.40
C THR A 276 -1.81 -11.15 -9.19
N GLU A 277 -0.60 -10.58 -9.20
CA GLU A 277 0.50 -10.94 -10.12
C GLU A 277 0.05 -11.08 -11.59
N SER A 278 -0.95 -10.30 -12.00
CA SER A 278 -1.62 -10.37 -13.30
C SER A 278 -2.49 -9.14 -13.57
N SER A 279 -3.20 -9.12 -14.71
CA SER A 279 -4.24 -8.13 -14.97
C SER A 279 -5.56 -8.49 -14.29
N TYR A 280 -6.42 -7.48 -14.10
CA TYR A 280 -7.74 -7.64 -13.48
C TYR A 280 -8.61 -8.72 -14.14
N GLU A 281 -8.71 -8.72 -15.48
CA GLU A 281 -9.50 -9.72 -16.19
C GLU A 281 -8.86 -11.12 -16.12
N SER A 282 -7.53 -11.21 -16.03
CA SER A 282 -6.82 -12.49 -15.92
C SER A 282 -7.02 -13.12 -14.54
N ALA A 283 -6.97 -12.31 -13.47
CA ALA A 283 -7.29 -12.74 -12.11
C ALA A 283 -8.72 -13.30 -12.03
N ILE A 284 -9.72 -12.57 -12.55
CA ILE A 284 -11.12 -13.02 -12.57
C ILE A 284 -11.26 -14.33 -13.36
N SER A 285 -10.66 -14.43 -14.54
CA SER A 285 -10.72 -15.66 -15.36
C SER A 285 -10.05 -16.85 -14.66
N SER A 286 -8.96 -16.61 -13.93
CA SER A 286 -8.25 -17.64 -13.16
C SER A 286 -9.12 -18.15 -12.01
N PHE A 287 -9.77 -17.25 -11.27
CA PHE A 287 -10.68 -17.62 -10.18
C PHE A 287 -11.97 -18.30 -10.66
N GLN A 288 -12.36 -18.14 -11.92
CA GLN A 288 -13.45 -18.89 -12.56
C GLN A 288 -13.04 -20.31 -13.02
N THR A 289 -11.74 -20.64 -12.99
CA THR A 289 -11.23 -21.96 -13.36
C THR A 289 -11.20 -22.87 -12.14
N PRO A 290 -11.89 -24.04 -12.15
CA PRO A 290 -11.92 -24.95 -11.00
C PRO A 290 -10.54 -25.53 -10.65
N GLY A 291 -10.28 -25.68 -9.35
CA GLY A 291 -9.07 -26.36 -8.83
C GLY A 291 -7.92 -25.44 -8.44
N GLY A 292 -8.16 -24.12 -8.41
CA GLY A 292 -7.21 -23.10 -7.96
C GLY A 292 -7.67 -22.36 -6.71
N GLY A 293 -7.16 -21.14 -6.52
CA GLY A 293 -7.62 -20.20 -5.49
C GLY A 293 -8.76 -19.29 -5.96
N SER A 294 -9.25 -18.44 -5.07
CA SER A 294 -10.15 -17.33 -5.37
C SER A 294 -9.97 -16.22 -4.34
N ALA A 295 -10.53 -15.03 -4.61
CA ALA A 295 -10.68 -13.96 -3.62
C ALA A 295 -12.15 -13.56 -3.45
N HIS A 296 -12.46 -12.84 -2.36
CA HIS A 296 -13.80 -12.28 -2.20
C HIS A 296 -13.99 -11.08 -3.12
N TYR A 297 -12.94 -10.27 -3.29
CA TYR A 297 -12.96 -9.07 -4.12
C TYR A 297 -11.70 -8.97 -4.97
N VAL A 298 -11.84 -8.41 -6.18
CA VAL A 298 -10.75 -7.99 -7.05
C VAL A 298 -10.94 -6.52 -7.39
N ILE A 299 -9.89 -5.71 -7.35
CA ILE A 299 -9.92 -4.26 -7.60
C ILE A 299 -9.04 -3.91 -8.80
N ARG A 300 -9.67 -3.31 -9.82
CA ARG A 300 -8.98 -2.86 -11.03
C ARG A 300 -8.16 -1.59 -10.77
N SER A 301 -6.93 -1.57 -11.26
CA SER A 301 -5.97 -0.49 -11.09
C SER A 301 -6.36 0.79 -11.85
N SER A 302 -7.02 0.65 -13.01
CA SER A 302 -7.31 1.78 -13.89
C SER A 302 -8.38 2.75 -13.40
N ASP A 303 -9.46 2.24 -12.80
CA ASP A 303 -10.64 3.03 -12.44
C ASP A 303 -11.26 2.65 -11.09
N GLY A 304 -10.68 1.69 -10.37
CA GLY A 304 -11.20 1.22 -9.09
C GLY A 304 -12.49 0.40 -9.20
N ALA A 305 -12.79 -0.17 -10.37
CA ALA A 305 -13.89 -1.14 -10.47
C ALA A 305 -13.64 -2.32 -9.51
N VAL A 306 -14.69 -2.72 -8.78
CA VAL A 306 -14.63 -3.83 -7.81
C VAL A 306 -15.45 -4.99 -8.34
N THR A 307 -14.87 -6.18 -8.43
CA THR A 307 -15.62 -7.42 -8.65
C THR A 307 -15.64 -8.23 -7.36
N GLN A 308 -16.83 -8.43 -6.80
CA GLN A 308 -17.04 -9.44 -5.77
C GLN A 308 -17.19 -10.81 -6.44
N MET A 309 -16.42 -11.81 -5.98
CA MET A 309 -16.42 -13.16 -6.55
C MET A 309 -16.91 -14.25 -5.61
N VAL A 310 -16.79 -14.02 -4.30
CA VAL A 310 -17.27 -14.92 -3.25
C VAL A 310 -18.08 -14.09 -2.24
N PRO A 311 -19.32 -14.49 -1.88
CA PRO A 311 -20.06 -13.88 -0.77
C PRO A 311 -19.24 -13.95 0.52
N THR A 312 -19.20 -12.87 1.30
CA THR A 312 -18.39 -12.78 2.54
C THR A 312 -18.79 -13.80 3.61
N LYS A 313 -20.03 -14.30 3.56
CA LYS A 313 -20.48 -15.42 4.42
C LYS A 313 -19.82 -16.75 4.08
N ASP A 314 -19.38 -16.93 2.84
CA ASP A 314 -18.72 -18.13 2.33
C ASP A 314 -17.20 -17.97 2.47
N LEU A 315 -16.44 -19.06 2.40
CA LEU A 315 -14.98 -19.02 2.48
C LEU A 315 -14.41 -18.97 1.07
N SER A 316 -13.49 -18.04 0.83
CA SER A 316 -12.66 -18.01 -0.37
C SER A 316 -11.31 -18.68 -0.10
N PHE A 317 -10.78 -19.46 -1.06
CA PHE A 317 -9.43 -20.04 -0.91
C PHE A 317 -8.36 -19.06 -1.42
N HIS A 318 -8.04 -18.04 -0.63
CA HIS A 318 -7.05 -17.01 -1.00
C HIS A 318 -5.73 -17.14 -0.24
N ALA A 319 -5.76 -17.54 1.03
CA ALA A 319 -4.61 -17.37 1.92
C ALA A 319 -3.60 -18.54 1.87
N GLY A 320 -3.88 -19.65 1.18
CA GLY A 320 -3.06 -20.87 1.27
C GLY A 320 -3.07 -21.55 2.65
N ASN A 321 -3.88 -21.04 3.58
CA ASN A 321 -4.07 -21.54 4.93
C ASN A 321 -5.57 -21.56 5.24
N TYR A 322 -6.14 -22.75 5.44
CA TYR A 322 -7.58 -22.92 5.64
C TYR A 322 -8.07 -22.28 6.95
N SER A 323 -7.29 -22.37 8.03
CA SER A 323 -7.59 -21.68 9.30
C SER A 323 -7.65 -20.16 9.10
N THR A 324 -6.74 -19.59 8.30
CA THR A 324 -6.85 -18.16 7.91
C THR A 324 -8.09 -17.89 7.05
N ASN A 325 -8.34 -18.69 6.01
CA ASN A 325 -9.52 -18.51 5.14
C ASN A 325 -10.85 -18.54 5.92
N MET A 326 -10.94 -19.32 7.01
CA MET A 326 -12.10 -19.33 7.90
C MET A 326 -12.36 -17.97 8.54
N HIS A 327 -11.32 -17.18 8.82
CA HIS A 327 -11.43 -15.94 9.60
C HIS A 327 -11.16 -14.66 8.81
N SER A 328 -10.84 -14.77 7.51
CA SER A 328 -10.47 -13.60 6.72
C SER A 328 -11.37 -13.34 5.50
N ILE A 329 -11.30 -12.09 5.04
CA ILE A 329 -11.71 -11.67 3.69
C ILE A 329 -10.46 -11.34 2.86
N GLY A 330 -10.20 -12.09 1.79
CA GLY A 330 -9.18 -11.76 0.79
C GLY A 330 -9.64 -10.72 -0.25
N ILE A 331 -8.81 -9.70 -0.46
CA ILE A 331 -9.00 -8.63 -1.46
C ILE A 331 -7.76 -8.57 -2.36
N GLU A 332 -7.98 -8.78 -3.65
CA GLU A 332 -6.97 -8.77 -4.71
C GLU A 332 -6.86 -7.40 -5.37
N HIS A 333 -5.64 -6.91 -5.52
CA HIS A 333 -5.34 -5.65 -6.21
C HIS A 333 -4.60 -5.96 -7.50
N GLU A 334 -5.15 -5.54 -8.64
CA GLU A 334 -4.43 -5.63 -9.91
C GLU A 334 -3.04 -4.96 -9.79
N GLY A 335 -1.99 -5.76 -9.95
CA GLY A 335 -0.63 -5.37 -9.61
C GLY A 335 0.35 -6.54 -9.65
N TYR A 336 1.62 -6.23 -9.33
CA TYR A 336 2.76 -7.15 -9.33
C TYR A 336 3.72 -6.75 -8.20
N ALA A 337 4.03 -7.66 -7.27
CA ALA A 337 4.79 -7.34 -6.07
C ALA A 337 6.23 -6.85 -6.36
N ALA A 338 6.87 -7.38 -7.41
CA ALA A 338 8.27 -7.06 -7.76
C ALA A 338 8.45 -5.78 -8.57
N SER A 339 7.40 -5.27 -9.21
CA SER A 339 7.52 -4.18 -10.18
C SER A 339 7.57 -2.80 -9.54
N GLY A 340 7.29 -2.66 -8.23
CA GLY A 340 7.53 -1.42 -7.48
C GLY A 340 6.26 -0.67 -7.06
N GLY A 341 6.43 0.53 -6.49
CA GLY A 341 5.32 1.39 -6.02
C GLY A 341 4.63 2.18 -7.13
N THR A 342 5.16 2.10 -8.36
CA THR A 342 4.65 2.74 -9.58
C THR A 342 3.29 2.20 -10.02
N TRP A 343 2.84 1.09 -9.43
CA TRP A 343 1.82 0.20 -10.00
C TRP A 343 0.50 0.15 -9.21
N TYR A 344 0.54 0.48 -7.91
CA TYR A 344 -0.66 0.65 -7.09
C TYR A 344 -1.18 2.08 -7.22
N THR A 345 -2.17 2.28 -8.09
CA THR A 345 -2.72 3.60 -8.40
C THR A 345 -3.43 4.22 -7.19
N GLN A 346 -3.54 5.55 -7.17
CA GLN A 346 -4.29 6.24 -6.10
C GLN A 346 -5.74 5.76 -6.08
N VAL A 347 -6.39 5.61 -7.24
CA VAL A 347 -7.77 5.13 -7.32
C VAL A 347 -7.95 3.74 -6.73
N GLN A 348 -6.98 2.85 -6.91
CA GLN A 348 -7.00 1.50 -6.33
C GLN A 348 -6.84 1.55 -4.80
N TYR A 349 -5.90 2.35 -4.28
CA TYR A 349 -5.75 2.55 -2.83
C TYR A 349 -7.02 3.14 -2.19
N GLU A 350 -7.62 4.15 -2.80
CA GLU A 350 -8.85 4.80 -2.30
C GLU A 350 -10.04 3.85 -2.29
N THR A 351 -10.24 3.14 -3.40
CA THR A 351 -11.32 2.15 -3.55
C THR A 351 -11.15 1.03 -2.52
N SER A 352 -9.93 0.53 -2.37
CA SER A 352 -9.60 -0.49 -1.39
C SER A 352 -9.84 -0.01 0.03
N ALA A 353 -9.40 1.20 0.38
CA ALA A 353 -9.61 1.76 1.72
C ALA A 353 -11.11 1.94 2.04
N GLU A 354 -11.91 2.38 1.06
CA GLU A 354 -13.36 2.52 1.22
C GLU A 354 -14.05 1.16 1.41
N LEU A 355 -13.65 0.15 0.62
CA LEU A 355 -14.16 -1.22 0.76
C LEU A 355 -13.76 -1.83 2.11
N VAL A 356 -12.50 -1.70 2.51
CA VAL A 356 -11.99 -2.23 3.78
C VAL A 356 -12.64 -1.55 4.97
N ALA A 357 -12.84 -0.23 4.94
CA ALA A 357 -13.56 0.47 6.01
C ALA A 357 -15.00 -0.04 6.16
N TYR A 358 -15.70 -0.30 5.04
CA TYR A 358 -17.04 -0.88 5.06
C TYR A 358 -17.07 -2.31 5.60
N LEU A 359 -16.14 -3.16 5.17
CA LEU A 359 -16.05 -4.54 5.65
C LEU A 359 -15.67 -4.58 7.13
N ALA A 360 -14.75 -3.71 7.56
CA ALA A 360 -14.34 -3.60 8.95
C ALA A 360 -15.48 -3.16 9.86
N ASP A 361 -16.27 -2.16 9.46
CA ASP A 361 -17.48 -1.76 10.19
C ASP A 361 -18.52 -2.90 10.25
N ARG A 362 -18.69 -3.63 9.14
CA ARG A 362 -19.66 -4.73 9.05
C ARG A 362 -19.29 -5.93 9.94
N PHE A 363 -18.01 -6.23 10.09
CA PHE A 363 -17.52 -7.43 10.79
C PHE A 363 -16.82 -7.12 12.13
N ASP A 364 -16.79 -5.86 12.56
CA ASP A 364 -16.10 -5.40 13.77
C ASP A 364 -14.60 -5.72 13.75
N ILE A 365 -13.97 -5.50 12.59
CA ILE A 365 -12.53 -5.72 12.39
C ILE A 365 -11.77 -4.44 12.77
N PRO A 366 -10.80 -4.50 13.70
CA PRO A 366 -9.97 -3.33 14.00
C PRO A 366 -9.21 -2.84 12.77
N LEU A 367 -9.26 -1.52 12.52
CA LEU A 367 -8.46 -0.89 11.48
C LEU A 367 -7.04 -0.65 11.96
N ASP A 368 -6.24 -1.70 12.00
CA ASP A 368 -4.80 -1.67 12.29
C ASP A 368 -4.04 -2.70 11.44
N ARG A 369 -2.71 -2.71 11.55
CA ARG A 369 -1.86 -3.67 10.81
C ARG A 369 -1.75 -5.03 11.48
N GLN A 370 -2.50 -5.26 12.56
CA GLN A 370 -2.62 -6.56 13.19
C GLN A 370 -3.79 -7.35 12.58
N HIS A 371 -4.78 -6.67 12.00
CA HIS A 371 -5.98 -7.27 11.41
C HIS A 371 -6.15 -6.99 9.90
N ILE A 372 -5.61 -5.87 9.40
CA ILE A 372 -5.48 -5.62 7.96
C ILE A 372 -4.07 -6.05 7.57
N VAL A 373 -3.92 -7.24 7.00
CA VAL A 373 -2.62 -7.90 6.79
C VAL A 373 -2.30 -8.13 5.31
N GLY A 374 -1.02 -8.22 4.94
CA GLY A 374 -0.64 -8.73 3.62
C GLY A 374 -0.67 -10.26 3.60
N HIS A 375 -0.76 -10.88 2.42
CA HIS A 375 -0.60 -12.34 2.31
C HIS A 375 0.79 -12.79 2.80
N ASP A 376 1.79 -11.93 2.62
CA ASP A 376 3.12 -12.07 3.19
C ASP A 376 3.14 -12.19 4.73
N ASN A 377 2.11 -11.73 5.45
CA ASN A 377 2.02 -11.89 6.90
C ASN A 377 1.30 -13.18 7.34
N VAL A 378 0.67 -13.92 6.41
CA VAL A 378 -0.08 -15.15 6.72
C VAL A 378 0.88 -16.30 7.03
N PRO A 379 0.69 -17.09 8.09
CA PRO A 379 1.54 -18.23 8.40
C PRO A 379 1.30 -19.40 7.44
N GLY A 380 2.36 -20.16 7.16
CA GLY A 380 2.20 -21.47 6.53
C GLY A 380 1.51 -22.46 7.48
N PRO A 381 0.54 -23.27 7.03
CA PRO A 381 -0.28 -24.08 7.93
C PRO A 381 0.49 -25.24 8.59
N ASN A 382 1.62 -25.66 8.01
CA ASN A 382 2.54 -26.65 8.57
C ASN A 382 3.98 -26.43 8.06
N SER A 383 4.97 -27.08 8.68
CA SER A 383 6.40 -26.90 8.37
C SER A 383 6.76 -27.01 6.89
N SER A 384 6.12 -27.92 6.14
CA SER A 384 6.47 -28.17 4.74
C SER A 384 5.99 -27.08 3.78
N LEU A 385 5.05 -26.24 4.23
CA LEU A 385 4.41 -25.22 3.40
C LEU A 385 4.87 -23.80 3.73
N VAL A 386 5.58 -23.57 4.83
CA VAL A 386 6.01 -22.21 5.24
C VAL A 386 6.88 -21.54 4.19
N SER A 387 7.85 -22.25 3.61
CA SER A 387 8.78 -21.67 2.63
C SER A 387 8.13 -21.32 1.29
N GLY A 388 7.01 -21.97 0.95
CA GLY A 388 6.25 -21.72 -0.27
C GLY A 388 5.11 -20.72 -0.11
N MET A 389 4.93 -20.13 1.08
CA MET A 389 3.91 -19.11 1.28
C MET A 389 4.24 -17.85 0.49
N HIS A 390 3.18 -17.21 0.01
CA HIS A 390 3.28 -16.01 -0.82
C HIS A 390 3.85 -14.80 -0.07
N TRP A 391 4.26 -13.78 -0.84
CA TRP A 391 4.96 -12.58 -0.37
C TRP A 391 4.33 -11.26 -0.88
N ASP A 392 3.18 -11.34 -1.54
CA ASP A 392 2.37 -10.18 -1.91
C ASP A 392 1.74 -9.52 -0.65
N PRO A 393 1.46 -8.20 -0.66
CA PRO A 393 1.58 -7.26 -1.79
C PRO A 393 3.01 -6.71 -2.01
N GLY A 394 4.01 -7.33 -1.39
CA GLY A 394 5.41 -7.01 -1.57
C GLY A 394 5.89 -5.74 -0.86
N PRO A 395 7.16 -5.36 -1.08
CA PRO A 395 7.79 -4.25 -0.37
C PRO A 395 7.31 -2.86 -0.81
N SER A 396 6.54 -2.80 -1.90
CA SER A 396 6.14 -1.56 -2.55
C SER A 396 4.72 -1.11 -2.23
N TRP A 397 3.93 -1.94 -1.56
CA TRP A 397 2.66 -1.50 -0.99
C TRP A 397 2.90 -0.54 0.17
N ASP A 398 2.50 0.72 0.01
CA ASP A 398 2.67 1.77 1.01
C ASP A 398 1.63 1.62 2.13
N TRP A 399 1.93 0.72 3.06
CA TRP A 399 1.10 0.49 4.25
C TRP A 399 0.83 1.78 5.04
N GLU A 400 1.80 2.70 5.14
CA GLU A 400 1.61 3.94 5.90
C GLU A 400 0.59 4.86 5.23
N ARG A 401 0.58 4.94 3.88
CA ARG A 401 -0.45 5.65 3.10
C ARG A 401 -1.79 4.95 3.17
N TYR A 402 -1.81 3.63 2.99
CA TYR A 402 -3.04 2.86 3.03
C TYR A 402 -3.76 3.02 4.37
N MET A 403 -3.02 2.94 5.49
CA MET A 403 -3.58 3.18 6.82
C MET A 403 -4.01 4.64 7.06
N ARG A 404 -3.40 5.63 6.38
CA ARG A 404 -3.89 7.03 6.40
C ARG A 404 -5.24 7.16 5.69
N LEU A 405 -5.41 6.50 4.54
CA LEU A 405 -6.69 6.49 3.80
C LEU A 405 -7.79 5.78 4.59
N LEU A 406 -7.45 4.78 5.39
CA LEU A 406 -8.33 4.13 6.37
C LEU A 406 -8.59 4.98 7.63
N HIS A 407 -8.03 6.18 7.72
CA HIS A 407 -8.08 7.05 8.91
C HIS A 407 -7.51 6.41 10.19
N ALA A 408 -6.61 5.44 10.03
CA ALA A 408 -5.97 4.73 11.12
C ALA A 408 -4.43 4.66 11.00
N PRO A 409 -3.73 5.79 10.78
CA PRO A 409 -2.27 5.78 10.75
C PRO A 409 -1.70 5.40 12.11
N ALA A 410 -0.45 4.90 12.11
CA ALA A 410 0.31 4.70 13.34
C ALA A 410 0.35 6.01 14.15
N LYS A 411 -0.07 5.95 15.41
CA LYS A 411 -0.19 7.12 16.30
C LYS A 411 1.06 7.26 17.15
N GLY A 412 1.57 8.48 17.28
CA GLY A 412 2.63 8.82 18.22
C GLY A 412 3.79 9.57 17.58
N VAL A 413 4.82 9.82 18.39
CA VAL A 413 6.06 10.44 17.94
C VAL A 413 7.11 9.34 17.76
N HIS A 414 7.94 9.48 16.73
CA HIS A 414 9.02 8.55 16.48
C HIS A 414 9.90 8.32 17.71
N GLY A 415 10.29 7.07 17.93
CA GLY A 415 11.05 6.62 19.10
C GLY A 415 10.97 5.11 19.30
N VAL A 416 11.77 4.61 20.25
CA VAL A 416 11.94 3.16 20.50
C VAL A 416 11.34 2.69 21.83
N GLY A 417 11.26 3.56 22.84
CA GLY A 417 10.91 3.12 24.20
C GLY A 417 12.02 2.31 24.91
N PRO A 418 11.76 1.82 26.14
CA PRO A 418 12.67 0.96 26.89
C PRO A 418 12.68 -0.50 26.38
N ILE A 419 13.72 -1.25 26.73
CA ILE A 419 13.78 -2.70 26.48
C ILE A 419 12.58 -3.39 27.15
N GLY A 420 11.93 -4.31 26.44
CA GLY A 420 10.72 -4.99 26.88
C GLY A 420 9.41 -4.28 26.54
N SER A 421 9.46 -3.02 26.07
CA SER A 421 8.28 -2.35 25.48
C SER A 421 8.13 -2.70 24.00
N ALA A 422 6.95 -2.47 23.44
CA ALA A 422 6.68 -2.68 22.03
C ALA A 422 6.87 -1.41 21.18
N VAL A 423 7.24 -1.62 19.93
CA VAL A 423 7.37 -0.59 18.89
C VAL A 423 6.62 -1.00 17.66
N THR A 424 5.96 -0.05 17.02
CA THR A 424 5.47 -0.17 15.64
C THR A 424 6.59 0.26 14.69
N ILE A 425 6.83 -0.50 13.62
CA ILE A 425 7.74 -0.11 12.54
C ILE A 425 7.08 1.00 11.71
N THR A 426 7.76 2.13 11.56
CA THR A 426 7.24 3.33 10.85
C THR A 426 8.40 4.03 10.13
N PRO A 427 8.92 3.46 9.03
CA PRO A 427 10.15 3.92 8.40
C PRO A 427 9.95 5.16 7.51
N SER A 428 8.71 5.61 7.27
CA SER A 428 8.33 6.62 6.29
C SER A 428 8.68 6.20 4.86
N PHE A 429 7.78 5.46 4.22
CA PHE A 429 7.89 4.87 2.87
C PHE A 429 8.77 5.65 1.88
N THR A 430 8.38 6.89 1.53
CA THR A 430 9.11 7.76 0.59
C THR A 430 10.59 7.97 0.93
N ARG A 431 10.89 8.20 2.21
CA ARG A 431 12.26 8.46 2.69
C ARG A 431 13.03 7.16 2.94
N ASN A 432 12.33 6.05 3.04
CA ASN A 432 12.89 4.74 3.31
C ASN A 432 13.33 4.05 2.01
N GLN A 433 14.43 4.56 1.45
CA GLN A 433 15.04 4.01 0.25
C GLN A 433 15.86 2.75 0.61
N GLN A 434 15.39 1.59 0.18
CA GLN A 434 16.08 0.31 0.32
C GLN A 434 16.62 -0.16 -1.02
N THR A 435 17.72 -0.89 -1.00
CA THR A 435 18.23 -1.59 -2.20
C THR A 435 17.76 -3.04 -2.13
N VAL A 436 17.07 -3.50 -3.18
CA VAL A 436 16.60 -4.88 -3.36
C VAL A 436 17.15 -5.44 -4.66
N GLN A 437 17.37 -6.75 -4.71
CA GLN A 437 17.71 -7.46 -5.93
C GLN A 437 16.44 -8.07 -6.54
N VAL A 438 16.09 -7.62 -7.74
CA VAL A 438 14.99 -8.19 -8.53
C VAL A 438 15.57 -9.03 -9.65
N CYS A 439 15.13 -10.27 -9.80
CA CYS A 439 15.53 -11.19 -10.86
C CYS A 439 14.33 -11.52 -11.76
N PRO A 440 14.58 -12.10 -12.95
CA PRO A 440 13.51 -12.50 -13.87
C PRO A 440 12.46 -13.41 -13.24
N THR A 441 12.84 -14.24 -12.27
CA THR A 441 11.92 -15.17 -11.58
C THR A 441 10.96 -14.50 -10.61
N ASP A 442 11.22 -13.24 -10.22
CA ASP A 442 10.37 -12.53 -9.26
C ASP A 442 9.39 -11.58 -9.98
N ASP A 443 9.65 -11.29 -11.26
CA ASP A 443 8.91 -10.32 -12.05
C ASP A 443 8.20 -11.02 -13.22
N PRO A 444 6.93 -11.42 -13.05
CA PRO A 444 6.20 -12.15 -14.08
C PRO A 444 5.91 -11.28 -15.31
N THR A 445 6.08 -9.95 -15.24
CA THR A 445 5.86 -9.06 -16.39
C THR A 445 6.89 -9.25 -17.50
N GLY A 446 8.05 -9.82 -17.18
CA GLY A 446 9.18 -9.96 -18.10
C GLY A 446 9.99 -8.66 -18.29
N ALA A 447 9.69 -7.59 -17.55
CA ALA A 447 10.43 -6.33 -17.59
C ALA A 447 11.84 -6.43 -16.99
N THR A 448 12.12 -7.49 -16.23
CA THR A 448 13.43 -7.79 -15.63
C THR A 448 14.15 -8.90 -16.41
N PRO A 449 15.02 -8.56 -17.39
CA PRO A 449 15.71 -9.58 -18.21
C PRO A 449 16.87 -10.27 -17.48
N GLU A 450 17.44 -9.64 -16.46
CA GLU A 450 18.51 -10.18 -15.63
C GLU A 450 18.39 -9.65 -14.20
N CYS A 451 19.04 -10.34 -13.26
CA CYS A 451 19.09 -9.90 -11.86
C CYS A 451 19.75 -8.53 -11.73
N ALA A 452 19.04 -7.58 -11.15
CA ALA A 452 19.52 -6.22 -10.98
C ALA A 452 19.18 -5.66 -9.59
N GLU A 453 20.11 -4.88 -9.05
CA GLU A 453 19.88 -4.08 -7.84
C GLU A 453 19.02 -2.87 -8.17
N ARG A 454 17.94 -2.69 -7.41
CA ARG A 454 17.02 -1.55 -7.50
C ARG A 454 16.97 -0.84 -6.18
N ARG A 455 17.22 0.46 -6.20
CA ARG A 455 17.02 1.32 -5.04
C ARG A 455 15.66 1.98 -5.14
N GLN A 456 14.78 1.72 -4.17
CA GLN A 456 13.39 2.15 -4.23
C GLN A 456 12.82 2.50 -2.85
N PRO A 457 11.76 3.32 -2.77
CA PRO A 457 10.93 3.39 -1.57
C PRO A 457 10.46 1.99 -1.16
N SER A 458 10.46 1.70 0.12
CA SER A 458 10.02 0.39 0.61
C SER A 458 9.29 0.52 1.94
N ASN A 459 8.36 -0.40 2.17
CA ASN A 459 7.58 -0.46 3.40
C ASN A 459 8.32 -1.15 4.56
N PHE A 460 9.57 -1.57 4.39
CA PHE A 460 10.29 -2.38 5.39
C PHE A 460 11.66 -1.81 5.79
N VAL A 461 12.17 -2.26 6.94
CA VAL A 461 13.59 -2.14 7.32
C VAL A 461 14.27 -3.50 7.30
N TYR A 462 15.53 -3.54 6.87
CA TYR A 462 16.34 -4.76 6.93
C TYR A 462 16.74 -5.12 8.36
N LEU A 463 16.71 -6.43 8.63
CA LEU A 463 17.08 -7.07 9.89
C LEU A 463 18.45 -7.73 9.74
N HIS A 464 19.36 -7.37 10.62
CA HIS A 464 20.73 -7.84 10.69
C HIS A 464 20.97 -8.69 11.94
N THR A 465 21.94 -9.59 11.86
CA THR A 465 22.37 -10.45 12.97
C THR A 465 23.10 -9.70 14.09
N ALA A 466 23.60 -8.50 13.84
CA ALA A 466 24.30 -7.64 14.80
C ALA A 466 24.09 -6.13 14.49
N PRO A 467 24.36 -5.20 15.42
CA PRO A 467 24.16 -3.76 15.21
C PRO A 467 25.26 -3.13 14.34
N SER A 468 25.38 -3.61 13.09
CA SER A 468 26.33 -3.14 12.10
C SER A 468 25.76 -3.29 10.69
N ARG A 469 26.06 -2.32 9.81
CA ARG A 469 25.65 -2.37 8.39
C ARG A 469 26.33 -3.50 7.62
N THR A 470 27.45 -4.00 8.13
CA THR A 470 28.21 -5.10 7.54
C THR A 470 27.87 -6.44 8.17
N ALA A 471 27.03 -6.47 9.21
CA ALA A 471 26.54 -7.73 9.74
C ALA A 471 25.64 -8.40 8.71
N PRO A 472 25.71 -9.74 8.55
CA PRO A 472 24.81 -10.46 7.65
C PRO A 472 23.34 -10.14 7.95
N LEU A 473 22.53 -10.13 6.89
CA LEU A 473 21.07 -10.13 7.01
C LEU A 473 20.62 -11.41 7.71
N PHE A 474 19.56 -11.30 8.52
CA PHE A 474 19.00 -12.44 9.23
C PHE A 474 18.27 -13.37 8.26
N GLY A 475 18.73 -14.61 8.13
CA GLY A 475 18.01 -15.64 7.37
C GLY A 475 16.97 -16.35 8.24
N ASP A 476 15.69 -16.21 7.89
CA ASP A 476 14.62 -16.97 8.54
C ASP A 476 14.78 -18.47 8.28
N GLN A 477 14.57 -19.27 9.33
CA GLN A 477 14.82 -20.70 9.38
C GLN A 477 14.00 -21.52 8.37
N ALA A 478 12.86 -21.01 7.91
CA ALA A 478 12.03 -21.70 6.93
C ALA A 478 12.55 -21.56 5.50
N ILE A 479 13.18 -20.43 5.16
CA ILE A 479 13.61 -20.11 3.80
C ILE A 479 15.14 -20.11 3.62
N HIS A 480 15.91 -19.96 4.71
CA HIS A 480 17.37 -19.96 4.73
C HIS A 480 17.92 -20.95 5.75
N THR A 481 18.21 -22.16 5.29
CA THR A 481 18.73 -23.24 6.17
C THR A 481 20.16 -23.01 6.67
N ASP A 482 20.91 -22.13 6.01
CA ASP A 482 22.24 -21.67 6.45
C ASP A 482 22.19 -20.44 7.38
N GLY A 483 20.99 -19.88 7.60
CA GLY A 483 20.74 -18.70 8.43
C GLY A 483 21.20 -17.38 7.80
N ILE A 484 21.56 -17.37 6.52
CA ILE A 484 22.06 -16.16 5.82
C ILE A 484 20.95 -15.61 4.95
N GLY A 485 20.38 -14.48 5.35
CA GLY A 485 19.37 -13.77 4.57
C GLY A 485 19.97 -13.05 3.36
N THR A 486 19.12 -12.74 2.38
CA THR A 486 19.49 -12.02 1.15
C THR A 486 18.71 -10.72 1.01
N ASN A 487 19.09 -9.90 0.02
CA ASN A 487 18.36 -8.71 -0.39
C ASN A 487 17.43 -8.98 -1.60
N ARG A 488 17.13 -10.25 -1.93
CA ARG A 488 16.18 -10.58 -3.00
C ARG A 488 14.81 -9.99 -2.64
N VAL A 489 14.09 -9.45 -3.62
CA VAL A 489 12.83 -8.70 -3.37
C VAL A 489 11.74 -9.53 -2.67
N ASN A 490 11.74 -10.84 -2.90
CA ASN A 490 10.83 -11.81 -2.29
C ASN A 490 11.35 -12.44 -0.99
N ASP A 491 12.56 -12.08 -0.54
CA ASP A 491 13.14 -12.56 0.71
C ASP A 491 12.58 -11.77 1.89
N TRP A 492 11.40 -12.17 2.35
CA TRP A 492 10.74 -11.58 3.50
C TRP A 492 11.47 -11.86 4.82
N GLY A 493 12.29 -12.91 4.90
CA GLY A 493 12.89 -13.40 6.15
C GLY A 493 13.75 -12.37 6.87
N SER A 494 14.33 -11.45 6.11
CA SER A 494 15.24 -10.41 6.58
C SER A 494 14.56 -9.06 6.82
N THR A 495 13.23 -8.98 6.87
CA THR A 495 12.53 -7.68 6.84
C THR A 495 11.50 -7.52 7.95
N ALA A 496 11.31 -6.28 8.41
CA ALA A 496 10.21 -5.89 9.28
C ALA A 496 9.45 -4.73 8.63
N GLN A 497 8.15 -4.92 8.42
CA GLN A 497 7.31 -4.01 7.62
C GLN A 497 6.57 -2.97 8.45
N ALA A 498 6.24 -1.86 7.79
CA ALA A 498 5.50 -0.76 8.36
C ALA A 498 4.17 -1.21 8.96
N GLY A 499 3.93 -0.78 10.20
CA GLY A 499 2.75 -1.12 10.99
C GLY A 499 2.84 -2.41 11.80
N GLN A 500 3.80 -3.30 11.51
CA GLN A 500 4.08 -4.44 12.37
C GLN A 500 4.63 -4.00 13.72
N GLN A 501 4.32 -4.78 14.76
CA GLN A 501 4.68 -4.44 16.14
C GLN A 501 5.60 -5.50 16.76
N PHE A 502 6.73 -5.06 17.32
CA PHE A 502 7.72 -5.96 17.91
C PHE A 502 8.15 -5.49 19.29
N VAL A 503 8.52 -6.43 20.16
CA VAL A 503 9.09 -6.11 21.47
C VAL A 503 10.57 -5.77 21.34
N VAL A 504 10.99 -4.64 21.91
CA VAL A 504 12.38 -4.17 21.91
C VAL A 504 13.24 -5.09 22.78
N ALA A 505 14.22 -5.73 22.15
CA ALA A 505 15.15 -6.66 22.80
C ALA A 505 16.48 -5.99 23.20
N GLY A 506 16.77 -4.79 22.70
CA GLY A 506 18.05 -4.12 22.94
C GLY A 506 18.23 -2.83 22.15
N ARG A 507 19.25 -2.04 22.51
CA ARG A 507 19.62 -0.78 21.83
C ARG A 507 21.13 -0.62 21.87
N GLN A 508 21.73 -0.20 20.75
CA GLN A 508 23.16 0.09 20.66
C GLN A 508 23.42 1.19 19.63
N GLY A 509 23.76 2.40 20.09
CA GLY A 509 23.91 3.56 19.20
C GLY A 509 22.66 3.79 18.36
N ASP A 510 22.83 3.87 17.05
CA ASP A 510 21.74 4.03 16.07
C ASP A 510 21.00 2.73 15.74
N TRP A 511 21.19 1.65 16.50
CA TRP A 511 20.57 0.35 16.25
C TRP A 511 19.56 -0.01 17.33
N THR A 512 18.42 -0.55 16.88
CA THR A 512 17.39 -1.13 17.72
C THR A 512 17.36 -2.63 17.49
N ALA A 513 17.32 -3.41 18.57
CA ALA A 513 17.06 -4.84 18.50
C ALA A 513 15.61 -5.16 18.85
N ILE A 514 15.05 -6.14 18.17
CA ILE A 514 13.72 -6.71 18.42
C ILE A 514 13.80 -8.23 18.56
N TRP A 515 12.82 -8.82 19.24
CA TRP A 515 12.60 -10.27 19.17
C TRP A 515 11.89 -10.59 17.87
N TYR A 516 12.46 -11.53 17.10
CA TYR A 516 12.01 -11.89 15.77
C TYR A 516 12.43 -13.34 15.47
N SER A 517 11.49 -14.19 15.08
CA SER A 517 11.73 -15.60 14.70
C SER A 517 12.58 -16.40 15.70
N GLY A 518 12.27 -16.27 17.00
CA GLY A 518 13.02 -16.97 18.06
C GLY A 518 14.42 -16.40 18.31
N THR A 519 14.79 -15.25 17.74
CA THR A 519 16.11 -14.65 17.90
C THR A 519 16.07 -13.14 18.14
N LYS A 520 17.21 -12.59 18.56
CA LYS A 520 17.42 -11.15 18.66
C LYS A 520 18.06 -10.62 17.38
N VAL A 521 17.32 -9.84 16.61
CA VAL A 521 17.79 -9.20 15.36
C VAL A 521 17.88 -7.69 15.53
N TRP A 522 18.61 -7.01 14.64
CA TRP A 522 18.91 -5.58 14.72
C TRP A 522 18.53 -4.86 13.44
N PHE A 523 17.95 -3.67 13.55
CA PHE A 523 17.78 -2.77 12.40
C PHE A 523 18.32 -1.39 12.71
N HIS A 524 18.78 -0.72 11.66
CA HIS A 524 19.30 0.64 11.73
C HIS A 524 18.13 1.61 11.96
N ASN A 525 18.15 2.30 13.10
CA ASN A 525 17.08 3.16 13.60
C ASN A 525 17.65 4.44 14.26
N PRO A 526 18.34 5.31 13.48
CA PRO A 526 19.03 6.47 14.01
C PRO A 526 18.01 7.44 14.59
N TYR A 527 18.27 7.87 15.83
CA TYR A 527 17.36 8.73 16.61
C TYR A 527 15.93 8.16 16.78
N GLY A 528 15.72 6.86 16.56
CA GLY A 528 14.40 6.23 16.65
C GLY A 528 13.44 6.56 15.48
N ARG A 529 13.93 7.09 14.37
CA ARG A 529 13.11 7.60 13.26
C ARG A 529 12.30 6.54 12.49
N ASN A 530 12.65 5.27 12.62
CA ASN A 530 12.02 4.16 11.90
C ASN A 530 10.98 3.42 12.77
N THR A 531 10.69 3.92 13.98
CA THR A 531 9.72 3.30 14.88
C THR A 531 8.88 4.34 15.58
N THR A 532 7.73 3.91 16.08
CA THR A 532 6.88 4.66 17.01
C THR A 532 6.55 3.75 18.19
N PRO A 533 6.66 4.19 19.47
CA PRO A 533 6.33 3.34 20.60
C PRO A 533 4.87 2.90 20.57
N ALA A 534 4.62 1.59 20.62
CA ALA A 534 3.28 1.01 20.69
C ALA A 534 2.81 0.97 22.15
N ARG A 535 1.52 1.22 22.40
CA ARG A 535 0.92 1.31 23.74
C ARG A 535 -0.33 0.47 23.82
N GLY A 536 -0.63 -0.04 25.01
CA GLY A 536 -1.83 -0.86 25.25
C GLY A 536 -1.78 -2.17 24.47
N VAL A 537 -0.59 -2.71 24.28
CA VAL A 537 -0.39 -3.97 23.55
C VAL A 537 -0.25 -5.09 24.55
N THR A 538 -0.74 -6.27 24.22
CA THR A 538 -0.49 -7.46 25.03
C THR A 538 0.85 -8.05 24.62
N VAL A 539 1.75 -8.21 25.59
CA VAL A 539 3.04 -8.88 25.41
C VAL A 539 2.94 -10.30 25.96
N VAL A 540 3.25 -11.28 25.12
CA VAL A 540 3.30 -12.70 25.50
C VAL A 540 4.74 -13.19 25.65
N LYS A 541 4.95 -14.09 26.60
CA LYS A 541 6.24 -14.75 26.89
C LYS A 541 5.99 -16.22 27.23
N ALA A 542 6.96 -17.10 27.00
CA ALA A 542 6.86 -18.48 27.49
C ALA A 542 6.53 -18.51 28.99
N ALA A 543 5.63 -19.40 29.42
CA ALA A 543 5.15 -19.46 30.81
C ALA A 543 6.20 -19.99 31.81
N GLY A 544 7.27 -20.63 31.31
CA GLY A 544 8.37 -21.14 32.11
C GLY A 544 9.70 -21.16 31.34
N ASP A 545 10.61 -22.04 31.78
CA ASP A 545 11.97 -22.14 31.19
C ASP A 545 12.02 -22.97 29.90
N SER A 546 10.93 -23.64 29.53
CA SER A 546 10.81 -24.36 28.27
C SER A 546 10.27 -23.46 27.15
N PRO A 547 10.77 -23.59 25.91
CA PRO A 547 10.21 -22.85 24.77
C PRO A 547 8.74 -23.22 24.53
N ALA A 548 7.91 -22.22 24.25
CA ALA A 548 6.54 -22.46 23.79
C ALA A 548 6.55 -22.79 22.29
N ALA A 549 5.74 -23.75 21.88
CA ALA A 549 5.64 -24.16 20.48
C ALA A 549 4.86 -23.13 19.66
N VAL A 550 5.26 -22.93 18.40
CA VAL A 550 4.61 -22.02 17.45
C VAL A 550 3.89 -22.83 16.39
N TYR A 551 2.67 -22.41 16.05
CA TYR A 551 1.78 -23.09 15.12
C TYR A 551 1.38 -22.16 13.97
N GLY A 552 1.01 -22.75 12.84
CA GLY A 552 0.51 -22.02 11.67
C GLY A 552 -1.00 -22.12 11.46
N SER A 553 -1.69 -23.01 12.18
CA SER A 553 -3.16 -23.19 12.14
C SER A 553 -3.71 -23.28 13.56
N SER A 554 -5.02 -23.07 13.73
CA SER A 554 -5.69 -23.10 15.05
C SER A 554 -6.81 -24.15 15.13
N TYR A 555 -6.50 -25.42 14.84
CA TYR A 555 -7.49 -26.49 14.93
C TYR A 555 -7.63 -27.03 16.36
N PRO A 556 -8.83 -27.54 16.74
CA PRO A 556 -9.03 -28.29 17.97
C PRO A 556 -8.10 -29.49 18.07
N ASP A 557 -7.85 -29.95 19.30
CA ASP A 557 -7.14 -31.20 19.52
C ASP A 557 -8.00 -32.38 19.05
N LYS A 558 -7.33 -33.49 18.69
CA LYS A 558 -7.95 -34.67 18.09
C LYS A 558 -9.14 -35.21 18.90
N ASP A 559 -9.05 -35.17 20.22
CA ASP A 559 -10.06 -35.65 21.17
C ASP A 559 -11.21 -34.67 21.43
N GLU A 560 -11.13 -33.44 20.92
CA GLU A 560 -12.19 -32.44 20.98
C GLU A 560 -13.23 -32.60 19.85
N TYR A 561 -12.91 -33.39 18.81
CA TYR A 561 -13.81 -33.61 17.68
C TYR A 561 -14.94 -34.60 18.03
N PRO A 562 -16.20 -34.26 17.69
CA PRO A 562 -17.32 -35.18 17.80
C PRO A 562 -17.14 -36.46 16.96
N ALA A 563 -17.77 -37.55 17.40
CA ALA A 563 -17.77 -38.81 16.65
C ALA A 563 -18.33 -38.61 15.23
N GLY A 564 -17.61 -39.10 14.21
CA GLY A 564 -17.99 -39.01 12.80
C GLY A 564 -17.35 -37.86 12.02
N LEU A 565 -16.65 -36.94 12.70
CA LEU A 565 -15.81 -35.93 12.05
C LEU A 565 -14.33 -36.34 12.13
N SER A 566 -13.63 -36.22 11.00
CA SER A 566 -12.18 -36.51 10.94
C SER A 566 -11.42 -35.26 11.37
N PRO A 567 -10.59 -35.33 12.44
CA PRO A 567 -9.83 -34.18 12.91
C PRO A 567 -8.87 -33.62 11.87
N SER A 568 -8.82 -32.29 11.75
CA SER A 568 -7.75 -31.61 11.02
C SER A 568 -6.41 -31.79 11.75
N THR A 569 -5.30 -31.71 11.01
CA THR A 569 -3.97 -31.93 11.59
C THR A 569 -3.46 -30.65 12.23
N GLN A 570 -3.33 -30.66 13.56
CA GLN A 570 -2.67 -29.62 14.34
C GLN A 570 -1.26 -30.08 14.73
N ALA A 571 -0.23 -29.35 14.29
CA ALA A 571 1.15 -29.66 14.61
C ALA A 571 2.01 -28.39 14.72
N PRO A 572 3.00 -28.35 15.63
CA PRO A 572 3.89 -27.21 15.73
C PRO A 572 4.81 -27.11 14.51
N LEU A 573 5.17 -25.88 14.15
CA LEU A 573 6.17 -25.58 13.14
C LEU A 573 7.55 -25.95 13.70
N SER A 574 8.13 -27.02 13.17
CA SER A 574 9.30 -27.72 13.73
C SER A 574 10.57 -26.88 13.89
N PHE A 575 10.69 -25.76 13.19
CA PHE A 575 11.85 -24.86 13.22
C PHE A 575 11.58 -23.57 14.01
N TYR A 576 10.37 -23.38 14.54
CA TYR A 576 10.00 -22.19 15.30
C TYR A 576 9.60 -22.53 16.74
N SER A 577 9.92 -21.62 17.65
CA SER A 577 9.48 -21.66 19.04
C SER A 577 9.57 -20.25 19.62
N VAL A 578 8.90 -20.00 20.74
CA VAL A 578 9.10 -18.83 21.59
C VAL A 578 10.03 -19.25 22.74
N PRO A 579 11.34 -18.95 22.69
CA PRO A 579 12.28 -19.34 23.73
C PRO A 579 12.03 -18.60 25.04
N ALA A 580 12.43 -19.22 26.15
CA ALA A 580 12.40 -18.58 27.47
C ALA A 580 13.18 -17.25 27.47
N GLY A 581 12.60 -16.23 28.10
CA GLY A 581 13.16 -14.88 28.18
C GLY A 581 12.89 -13.98 26.96
N GLN A 582 12.27 -14.50 25.89
CA GLN A 582 11.81 -13.69 24.77
C GLN A 582 10.37 -13.22 24.96
N ALA A 583 9.98 -12.21 24.18
CA ALA A 583 8.69 -11.56 24.30
C ALA A 583 8.16 -11.14 22.92
N TYR A 584 6.88 -11.37 22.68
CA TYR A 584 6.23 -11.12 21.39
C TYR A 584 4.94 -10.34 21.59
N VAL A 585 4.55 -9.53 20.62
CA VAL A 585 3.29 -8.79 20.66
C VAL A 585 2.16 -9.71 20.23
N ALA A 586 1.16 -9.88 21.08
CA ALA A 586 -0.11 -10.49 20.67
C ALA A 586 -0.91 -9.46 19.86
N THR A 587 -1.36 -9.90 18.69
CA THR A 587 -2.13 -9.11 17.73
C THR A 587 -3.60 -9.02 18.12
N SER A 588 -4.09 -9.99 18.89
CA SER A 588 -5.46 -10.12 19.37
C SER A 588 -5.51 -10.83 20.73
N GLU A 589 -6.68 -10.83 21.37
CA GLU A 589 -6.94 -11.70 22.53
C GLU A 589 -6.91 -13.18 22.12
N ALA A 590 -6.63 -14.07 23.07
CA ALA A 590 -6.61 -15.50 22.78
C ALA A 590 -8.01 -16.00 22.35
N ALA A 591 -8.07 -16.60 21.16
CA ALA A 591 -9.29 -17.15 20.58
C ALA A 591 -9.32 -18.67 20.75
N ALA A 592 -10.53 -19.23 20.86
CA ALA A 592 -10.71 -20.67 20.87
C ALA A 592 -10.25 -21.27 19.53
N THR A 593 -9.68 -22.46 19.57
CA THR A 593 -9.40 -23.23 18.35
C THR A 593 -10.71 -23.64 17.69
N ASP A 594 -10.74 -23.72 16.37
CA ASP A 594 -11.95 -24.13 15.64
C ASP A 594 -11.66 -24.80 14.29
N ASP A 595 -12.68 -25.47 13.76
CA ASP A 595 -12.65 -26.14 12.46
C ASP A 595 -14.05 -26.15 11.84
N TYR A 596 -14.12 -26.12 10.51
CA TYR A 596 -15.37 -26.07 9.76
C TYR A 596 -15.49 -27.23 8.78
N PHE A 597 -16.59 -27.98 8.90
CA PHE A 597 -16.86 -29.15 8.08
C PHE A 597 -17.99 -28.88 7.07
N PRO A 598 -17.68 -28.62 5.79
CA PRO A 598 -18.68 -28.24 4.78
C PRO A 598 -19.71 -29.33 4.52
N SER A 599 -19.33 -30.61 4.68
CA SER A 599 -20.19 -31.76 4.43
C SER A 599 -21.39 -31.82 5.38
N SER A 600 -21.25 -31.22 6.57
CA SER A 600 -22.29 -31.19 7.59
C SER A 600 -22.76 -29.78 7.95
N GLY A 601 -22.00 -28.74 7.55
CA GLY A 601 -22.18 -27.37 8.01
C GLY A 601 -21.78 -27.15 9.48
N SER A 602 -21.15 -28.14 10.12
CA SER A 602 -20.79 -28.09 11.54
C SER A 602 -19.52 -27.27 11.76
N VAL A 603 -19.53 -26.48 12.82
CA VAL A 603 -18.34 -25.83 13.39
C VAL A 603 -17.97 -26.57 14.66
N VAL A 604 -16.72 -27.00 14.76
CA VAL A 604 -16.16 -27.61 15.96
C VAL A 604 -15.34 -26.55 16.66
N THR A 605 -15.77 -26.12 17.85
CA THR A 605 -15.00 -25.19 18.69
C THR A 605 -14.31 -25.98 19.79
N GLY A 606 -12.98 -25.88 19.86
CA GLY A 606 -12.17 -26.48 20.92
C GLY A 606 -12.27 -25.71 22.23
N GLY A 607 -11.92 -26.38 23.32
CA GLY A 607 -11.80 -25.81 24.66
C GLY A 607 -10.46 -25.11 24.90
N LYS A 608 -9.45 -25.33 24.06
CA LYS A 608 -8.17 -24.63 24.09
C LYS A 608 -8.23 -23.29 23.35
N LYS A 609 -7.37 -22.36 23.77
CA LYS A 609 -7.22 -21.06 23.12
C LYS A 609 -5.80 -20.80 22.67
N MET A 610 -5.65 -19.98 21.63
CA MET A 610 -4.36 -19.55 21.11
C MET A 610 -4.31 -18.03 20.95
N TYR A 611 -3.14 -17.44 21.24
CA TYR A 611 -2.83 -16.08 20.83
C TYR A 611 -2.26 -16.08 19.41
N THR A 612 -2.71 -15.13 18.59
CA THR A 612 -2.00 -14.73 17.37
C THR A 612 -0.94 -13.70 17.72
N ILE A 613 0.32 -13.95 17.39
CA ILE A 613 1.47 -13.12 17.75
C ILE A 613 2.21 -12.62 16.51
N GLN A 614 2.74 -11.40 16.55
CA GLN A 614 3.74 -10.96 15.57
C GLN A 614 5.04 -11.70 15.87
N TYR A 615 5.34 -12.77 15.13
CA TYR A 615 6.45 -13.68 15.44
C TYR A 615 7.71 -13.37 14.62
N ASN A 616 7.57 -13.27 13.30
CA ASN A 616 8.61 -12.85 12.37
C ASN A 616 7.98 -11.85 11.38
N HIS A 617 8.24 -11.94 10.09
CA HIS A 617 7.50 -11.22 9.04
C HIS A 617 6.03 -11.62 9.00
N ARG A 618 5.75 -12.87 9.41
CA ARG A 618 4.41 -13.45 9.53
C ARG A 618 3.93 -13.43 10.98
N VAL A 619 2.62 -13.58 11.13
CA VAL A 619 2.05 -13.94 12.43
C VAL A 619 2.32 -15.41 12.74
N GLY A 620 2.24 -15.77 14.02
CA GLY A 620 2.29 -17.17 14.48
C GLY A 620 1.26 -17.37 15.58
N LEU A 621 0.95 -18.64 15.87
CA LEU A 621 -0.01 -19.01 16.91
C LEU A 621 0.69 -19.71 18.07
N VAL A 622 0.31 -19.40 19.31
CA VAL A 622 0.81 -20.06 20.53
C VAL A 622 -0.35 -20.37 21.46
N TYR A 623 -0.36 -21.55 22.10
CA TYR A 623 -1.41 -21.88 23.07
C TYR A 623 -1.33 -20.97 24.29
N GLU A 624 -2.50 -20.52 24.77
CA GLU A 624 -2.64 -19.68 25.96
C GLU A 624 -2.01 -20.36 27.21
N SER A 625 -2.08 -21.69 27.31
CA SER A 625 -1.51 -22.45 28.42
C SER A 625 0.03 -22.42 28.48
N ASP A 626 0.68 -22.15 27.36
CA ASP A 626 2.13 -22.27 27.21
C ASP A 626 2.83 -20.91 27.37
N VAL A 627 2.05 -19.83 27.49
CA VAL A 627 2.54 -18.45 27.60
C VAL A 627 1.92 -17.71 28.78
N THR A 628 2.58 -16.65 29.20
CA THR A 628 2.02 -15.61 30.05
C THR A 628 1.78 -14.37 29.21
N ALA A 629 0.68 -13.66 29.49
CA ALA A 629 0.30 -12.43 28.80
C ALA A 629 0.24 -11.27 29.80
N ALA A 630 0.79 -10.12 29.43
CA ALA A 630 0.74 -8.89 30.22
C ALA A 630 0.55 -7.66 29.32
N PRO A 631 -0.18 -6.63 29.77
CA PRO A 631 -0.38 -5.38 29.02
C PRO A 631 0.85 -4.46 28.97
#